data_AF-A0A376KSX5-F1
#
_entry.id   AF-A0A376KSX5-F1
#
_cell.length_a   1.000
_cell.length_b   1.000
_cell.length_c   1.000
_cell.angle_alpha   90.00
_cell.angle_beta   90.00
_cell.angle_gamma   90.00
#
_symmetry.space_group_name_H-M   'P 1'
#
loop_
_entity.id
_entity.type
_entity.pdbx_description
1 polymer ?
#
loop_
_entity_poly.entity_id
_entity_poly.type
_entity_poly.pdbx_seq_one_letter_code
_entity_poly.pdbx_strand_id
1 'polypeptide(L)' 'MEMLEEHRCFEGWQQRWRHDSSTLNCPMTFSIFLPPPS' A
#
# COMPACT_ATOMS: atom_id res chain seq x y z
N MET A 1 9.60 -5.17 -0.83
CA MET A 1 8.44 -4.32 -0.53
C MET A 1 8.89 -3.28 0.48
N GLU A 2 8.50 -2.02 0.28
CA GLU A 2 8.82 -0.86 1.11
C GLU A 2 7.50 -0.12 1.44
N MET A 3 7.24 0.17 2.72
CA MET A 3 6.09 0.97 3.12
C MET A 3 6.44 2.46 3.00
N LEU A 4 5.63 3.23 2.27
CA LEU A 4 5.85 4.66 2.05
C LEU A 4 5.02 5.51 3.01
N GLU A 5 3.74 5.19 3.17
CA GLU A 5 2.77 5.97 3.96
C GLU A 5 1.75 5.03 4.60
N GLU A 6 1.26 5.41 5.79
CA GLU A 6 0.15 4.75 6.49
C GLU A 6 -0.71 5.79 7.20
N HIS A 7 -2.02 5.74 6.98
CA HIS A 7 -2.98 6.69 7.53
C HIS A 7 -4.20 5.95 8.08
N ARG A 8 -4.67 6.34 9.27
CA ARG A 8 -6.01 5.94 9.74
C ARG A 8 -7.08 6.64 8.92
N CYS A 9 -8.07 5.88 8.43
CA CYS A 9 -9.17 6.41 7.64
C CYS A 9 -10.41 5.50 7.73
N PHE A 10 -11.58 6.07 8.03
CA PHE A 10 -12.86 5.34 8.13
C PHE A 10 -12.78 4.04 8.96
N GLU A 11 -12.21 4.10 10.17
CA GLU A 11 -11.96 2.94 11.04
C GLU A 11 -11.04 1.83 10.45
N GLY A 12 -10.50 2.04 9.24
CA GLY A 12 -9.51 1.19 8.58
C GLY A 12 -8.15 1.86 8.48
N TRP A 13 -7.30 1.32 7.61
CA TRP A 13 -5.97 1.82 7.30
C TRP A 13 -5.81 2.00 5.79
N GLN A 14 -5.39 3.19 5.38
CA GLN A 14 -4.94 3.46 4.02
C GLN A 14 -3.42 3.40 4.01
N GLN A 15 -2.87 2.50 3.20
CA GLN A 15 -1.42 2.30 3.09
C GLN A 15 -0.94 2.55 1.66
N ARG A 16 0.27 3.07 1.52
CA ARG A 16 0.98 3.19 0.24
C ARG A 16 2.28 2.41 0.30
N TRP A 17 2.50 1.59 -0.73
CA TRP A 17 3.64 0.67 -0.80
C TRP A 17 4.40 0.83 -2.10
N ARG A 18 5.69 0.51 -2.05
CA ARG A 18 6.57 0.38 -3.22
C ARG A 18 7.13 -1.03 -3.33
N HIS A 19 7.24 -1.52 -4.55
CA HIS A 19 8.01 -2.73 -4.86
C HIS A 19 8.67 -2.62 -6.23
N ASP A 20 9.75 -3.36 -6.45
CA ASP A 20 10.29 -3.56 -7.78
C ASP A 20 9.43 -4.59 -8.52
N SER A 21 8.90 -4.21 -9.68
CA SER A 21 8.09 -5.09 -10.52
C SER A 21 8.98 -5.88 -11.47
N SER A 22 8.97 -7.21 -11.38
CA SER A 22 9.70 -8.08 -12.32
C SER A 22 9.13 -8.02 -13.74
N THR A 23 7.81 -7.84 -13.87
CA THR A 23 7.12 -7.76 -15.17
C THR A 23 7.42 -6.44 -15.88
N LEU A 24 7.46 -5.33 -15.14
CA LEU A 24 7.64 -3.98 -15.69
C LEU A 24 9.08 -3.47 -15.61
N ASN A 25 9.95 -4.21 -14.92
CA ASN A 25 11.37 -3.88 -14.68
C ASN A 25 11.59 -2.46 -14.13
N CYS A 26 10.72 -2.04 -13.22
CA CYS A 26 10.80 -0.72 -12.59
C CYS A 26 10.15 -0.70 -11.18
N PRO A 27 10.48 0.30 -10.35
CA PRO A 27 9.80 0.52 -9.08
C PRO A 27 8.35 0.97 -9.30
N MET A 28 7.41 0.24 -8.72
CA MET A 28 5.97 0.51 -8.79
C MET A 28 5.45 0.94 -7.43
N THR A 29 4.51 1.89 -7.43
CA THR A 29 3.81 2.35 -6.22
C THR A 29 2.33 2.03 -6.33
N PHE A 30 1.75 1.45 -5.28
CA PHE A 30 0.33 1.12 -5.20
C PHE A 30 -0.22 1.40 -3.80
N SER A 31 -1.55 1.45 -3.68
CA SER A 31 -2.24 1.70 -2.41
C SER A 31 -3.16 0.54 -2.05
N ILE A 32 -3.26 0.24 -0.76
CA ILE A 32 -4.20 -0.74 -0.19
C ILE A 32 -5.05 -0.03 0.87
N PHE A 33 -6.36 -0.23 0.83
CA PHE A 33 -7.24 0.06 1.97
C PHE A 33 -7.53 -1.23 2.73
N LEU A 34 -7.12 -1.27 4.00
CA LEU A 34 -7.43 -2.35 4.94
C LEU A 34 -8.64 -1.93 5.79
N PRO A 35 -9.84 -2.49 5.56
CA PRO A 35 -11.01 -2.15 6.36
C PRO A 35 -10.86 -2.64 7.81
N PRO A 36 -11.66 -2.11 8.75
CA PRO A 36 -11.73 -2.66 10.10
C PRO A 36 -12.07 -4.17 10.08
N PRO A 37 -11.55 -4.96 11.04
CA PRO A 37 -11.99 -6.33 11.21
C PRO A 37 -13.49 -6.37 11.55
N SER A 38 -14.17 -7.42 11.07
CA SER A 38 -15.56 -7.74 11.44
C SER A 38 -15.69 -8.20 12.88
#